data_AF-A0A554KD77-F1
#
_entry.id   AF-A0A554KD77-F1
#
_cell.length_a   1.000
_cell.length_b   1.000
_cell.length_c   1.000
_cell.angle_alpha   90.00
_cell.angle_beta   90.00
_cell.angle_gamma   90.00
#
_symmetry.space_group_name_H-M   'P 1'
#
loop_
_entity.id
_entity.type
_entity.pdbx_description
1 polymer ?
#
loop_
_entity_poly.entity_id
_entity_poly.type
_entity_poly.pdbx_seq_one_letter_code
_entity_poly.pdbx_strand_id
1 'polypeptide(L)' 'MAREKKRIKKALAIVTDEGGTTCHAVIIARELQKPCIVGTKIATKVLKDGDLVEVDANNGVVRIVKRA' A
#
# COMPACT_ATOMS: atom_id res chain seq x y z
N MET A 1 8.03 -5.13 -15.68
CA MET A 1 6.74 -5.67 -15.16
C MET A 1 6.90 -6.91 -14.27
N ALA A 2 7.61 -7.98 -14.66
CA ALA A 2 7.66 -9.22 -13.86
C ALA A 2 8.32 -9.12 -12.46
N ARG A 3 9.24 -8.18 -12.25
CA ARG A 3 9.97 -8.04 -10.97
C ARG A 3 9.11 -7.45 -9.83
N GLU A 4 8.17 -6.58 -10.17
CA GLU A 4 7.31 -5.89 -9.21
C GLU A 4 6.26 -6.82 -8.60
N LYS A 5 5.66 -7.67 -9.45
CA LYS A 5 4.66 -8.68 -9.04
C LYS A 5 5.20 -9.63 -7.96
N LYS A 6 6.49 -9.97 -8.01
CA LYS A 6 7.16 -10.82 -7.00
C LYS A 6 7.25 -10.17 -5.62
N ARG A 7 7.46 -8.85 -5.56
CA ARG A 7 7.58 -8.10 -4.30
C ARG A 7 6.20 -7.88 -3.67
N ILE A 8 5.22 -7.49 -4.48
CA ILE A 8 3.84 -7.31 -4.03
C ILE A 8 3.25 -8.62 -3.48
N LYS A 9 3.59 -9.77 -4.09
CA LYS A 9 3.16 -11.08 -3.60
C LYS A 9 3.63 -11.38 -2.17
N LYS A 10 4.73 -10.78 -1.69
CA LYS A 10 5.19 -10.95 -0.29
C LYS A 10 4.63 -9.90 0.67
N ALA A 11 4.17 -8.75 0.20
CA ALA A 11 3.63 -7.67 1.04
C ALA A 11 2.22 -7.99 1.57
N LEU A 12 1.84 -7.50 2.75
CA LEU A 12 0.46 -7.67 3.25
C LEU A 12 -0.51 -6.62 2.70
N ALA A 13 -0.02 -5.40 2.53
CA ALA A 13 -0.75 -4.26 1.99
C ALA A 13 0.16 -3.41 1.10
N ILE A 14 -0.43 -2.58 0.27
CA ILE A 14 0.29 -1.65 -0.61
C ILE A 14 -0.23 -0.25 -0.34
N VAL A 15 0.67 0.67 -0.03
CA VAL A 15 0.35 2.08 0.11
C VAL A 15 1.30 2.85 -0.79
N THR A 16 0.75 3.69 -1.68
CA THR A 16 1.55 4.55 -2.56
C THR A 16 1.17 6.02 -2.38
N ASP A 17 2.17 6.90 -2.44
CA ASP A 17 1.94 8.35 -2.43
C ASP A 17 1.33 8.82 -3.74
N GLU A 18 1.73 8.18 -4.83
CA GLU A 18 1.39 8.54 -6.19
C GLU A 18 0.63 7.41 -6.89
N GLY A 19 -0.13 7.76 -7.92
CA GLY A 19 -0.96 6.85 -8.70
C GLY A 19 -2.46 7.02 -8.45
N GLY A 20 -3.25 6.70 -9.46
CA GLY A 20 -4.72 6.73 -9.42
C GLY A 20 -5.33 5.33 -9.37
N THR A 21 -6.67 5.27 -9.37
CA THR A 21 -7.45 4.02 -9.31
C THR A 21 -7.20 3.06 -10.49
N THR A 22 -6.59 3.54 -11.56
CA THR A 22 -6.25 2.78 -12.77
C THR A 22 -4.76 2.45 -12.90
N CYS A 23 -3.94 2.72 -11.86
CA CYS A 23 -2.50 2.50 -11.95
C CYS A 23 -2.12 1.00 -11.89
N HIS A 24 -0.91 0.69 -12.34
CA HIS A 24 -0.38 -0.68 -12.34
C HIS A 24 -0.39 -1.34 -10.95
N ALA A 25 -0.16 -0.57 -9.89
CA ALA A 25 -0.17 -1.07 -8.53
C ALA A 25 -1.57 -1.57 -8.11
N VAL A 26 -2.63 -0.84 -8.44
CA VAL A 26 -4.02 -1.20 -8.10
C VAL A 26 -4.46 -2.46 -8.83
N ILE A 27 -4.17 -2.55 -10.14
CA ILE A 27 -4.53 -3.72 -10.95
C ILE A 27 -3.89 -4.98 -10.36
N ILE A 28 -2.58 -4.95 -10.10
CA ILE A 28 -1.85 -6.09 -9.53
C ILE A 28 -2.33 -6.40 -8.11
N ALA A 29 -2.63 -5.39 -7.29
CA ALA A 29 -3.16 -5.60 -5.95
C ALA A 29 -4.50 -6.33 -5.96
N ARG A 30 -5.40 -5.94 -6.87
CA ARG A 30 -6.71 -6.58 -7.07
C ARG A 30 -6.56 -8.02 -7.54
N GLU A 31 -5.65 -8.29 -8.47
CA GLU A 31 -5.33 -9.67 -8.90
C GLU A 31 -4.82 -10.54 -7.75
N LEU A 32 -4.05 -9.94 -6.83
CA LEU A 32 -3.47 -10.64 -5.68
C LEU A 32 -4.36 -10.60 -4.43
N GLN A 33 -5.57 -10.05 -4.53
CA GLN A 33 -6.52 -9.85 -3.44
C GLN A 33 -5.89 -9.16 -2.21
N LYS A 34 -5.08 -8.12 -2.44
CA LYS A 34 -4.39 -7.37 -1.39
C LYS A 34 -4.97 -5.97 -1.21
N PRO A 35 -5.07 -5.48 0.03
CA PRO A 35 -5.44 -4.10 0.29
C PRO A 35 -4.43 -3.16 -0.35
N CYS A 36 -4.93 -2.19 -1.12
CA CYS A 36 -4.13 -1.22 -1.84
C CYS A 36 -4.75 0.16 -1.73
N ILE A 37 -3.95 1.11 -1.25
CA ILE A 37 -4.31 2.52 -1.16
C ILE A 37 -3.29 3.30 -1.99
N VAL A 38 -3.77 4.17 -2.84
CA VAL A 38 -2.94 4.98 -3.75
C VAL A 38 -3.30 6.45 -3.61
N GLY A 39 -2.37 7.33 -3.98
CA GLY A 39 -2.61 8.77 -3.95
C GLY A 39 -2.60 9.38 -2.54
N THR A 40 -1.91 8.76 -1.58
CA THR A 40 -1.83 9.26 -0.19
C THR A 40 -1.00 10.54 -0.04
N LYS A 41 -0.14 10.87 -1.02
CA LYS A 41 0.75 12.05 -1.11
C LYS A 41 1.81 12.21 -0.01
N ILE A 42 1.60 11.68 1.18
CA ILE A 42 2.45 11.88 2.37
C ILE A 42 2.77 10.59 3.12
N ALA A 43 2.29 9.42 2.68
CA ALA A 43 2.50 8.16 3.38
C ALA A 43 3.98 7.83 3.58
N THR A 44 4.86 7.98 2.57
CA THR A 44 6.31 7.71 2.76
C THR A 44 7.01 8.69 3.69
N LYS A 45 6.43 9.87 3.94
CA LYS A 45 6.97 10.85 4.88
C LYS A 45 6.51 10.59 6.31
N VAL A 46 5.33 10.00 6.46
CA VAL A 46 4.68 9.74 7.76
C VAL A 46 5.03 8.35 8.29
N LEU A 47 5.01 7.34 7.43
CA LEU A 47 5.31 5.95 7.77
C LEU A 47 6.83 5.73 7.73
N LYS A 48 7.38 5.13 8.78
CA LYS A 48 8.79 4.76 8.85
C LYS A 48 8.95 3.25 8.95
N ASP A 49 10.13 2.78 8.54
CA ASP A 49 10.48 1.37 8.66
C ASP A 49 10.40 0.93 10.12
N GLY A 50 9.71 -0.19 10.36
CA GLY A 50 9.47 -0.75 11.70
C GLY A 50 8.15 -0.32 12.34
N ASP A 51 7.44 0.68 11.81
CA ASP A 51 6.14 1.07 12.33
C ASP A 51 5.10 -0.05 12.13
N LEU A 52 4.31 -0.33 13.16
CA LEU A 52 3.13 -1.18 13.05
C LEU A 52 1.98 -0.34 12.52
N VAL A 53 1.50 -0.68 11.33
CA VAL A 53 0.44 0.06 10.64
C VAL A 53 -0.77 -0.81 10.36
N GLU A 54 -1.95 -0.22 10.51
CA GLU A 54 -3.23 -0.77 10.07
C GLU A 54 -3.62 -0.10 8.75
N VAL A 55 -4.04 -0.90 7.78
CA VAL A 55 -4.42 -0.44 6.45
C VAL A 55 -5.85 -0.89 6.15
N ASP A 56 -6.78 0.05 6.08
CA ASP A 56 -8.16 -0.17 5.67
C ASP A 56 -8.36 0.34 4.24
N ALA A 57 -8.32 -0.57 3.29
CA ALA A 57 -8.51 -0.26 1.87
C ALA A 57 -9.97 0.01 1.48
N ASN A 58 -10.96 -0.32 2.33
CA ASN A 58 -12.37 -0.05 2.04
C ASN A 58 -12.69 1.42 2.33
N ASN A 59 -12.19 1.94 3.46
CA ASN A 59 -12.36 3.33 3.85
C ASN A 59 -11.23 4.25 3.37
N GLY A 60 -10.14 3.68 2.82
CA GLY A 60 -8.97 4.43 2.37
C GLY A 60 -8.16 5.03 3.52
N VAL A 61 -8.13 4.36 4.68
CA VAL A 61 -7.52 4.87 5.91
C VAL A 61 -6.26 4.06 6.24
N VAL A 62 -5.18 4.76 6.59
CA VAL A 62 -3.94 4.16 7.13
C VAL A 62 -3.69 4.72 8.52
N ARG A 63 -3.50 3.86 9.52
CA ARG A 63 -3.26 4.26 10.91
C ARG A 63 -1.98 3.63 11.43
N ILE A 64 -1.19 4.41 12.18
CA ILE A 64 -0.06 3.86 12.91
C ILE A 64 -0.57 3.36 14.26
N VAL A 65 -0.46 2.05 14.47
CA VAL A 65 -0.87 1.36 15.71
C VAL A 65 0.26 1.41 16.73
N LYS A 66 1.50 1.30 16.28
CA LYS A 66 2.69 1.41 17.14
C LYS A 66 3.86 1.98 16.34
N ARG A 67 4.61 2.92 16.93
CA ARG A 67 5.85 3.41 16.33
C ARG A 67 7.03 2.53 16.73
N ALA A 68 7.99 2.39 15.82
CA ALA A 68 9.29 1.79 16.09
C ALA A 68 10.09 2.61 17.13
#